data_AF-A0A7Y4VHP2-F1
#
_entry.id   AF-A0A7Y4VHP2-F1
#
_cell.length_a   1.000
_cell.length_b   1.000
_cell.length_c   1.000
_cell.angle_alpha   90.00
_cell.angle_beta   90.00
_cell.angle_gamma   90.00
#
_symmetry.space_group_name_H-M   'P 1'
#
loop_
_entity.id
_entity.type
_entity.pdbx_description
1 polymer ?
#
loop_
_entity_poly.entity_id
_entity_poly.type
_entity_poly.pdbx_seq_one_letter_code
_entity_poly.pdbx_strand_id
1 'polypeptide(L)'
;SYDINLDVFLKSEKEKEPFKISGSNFKYMYWNICQQLAHHTVNGCNTKTGDMMASGTISGPTKDSYGSMLELTWRGESPIKLPNGEERKFINDGDTLIINGYCQGQGYKVGFGEVAGKILPAK
;
A
#
# COMPACT_ATOMS: atom_id res chain seq x y z
N SER A 1 11.11 -8.70 11.39
CA SER A 1 10.29 -8.31 10.22
C SER A 1 11.18 -8.24 8.99
N TYR A 2 10.62 -8.23 7.77
CA TYR A 2 11.38 -8.21 6.52
C TYR A 2 11.58 -6.77 6.02
N ASP A 3 12.77 -6.46 5.48
CA ASP A 3 13.07 -5.14 4.89
C ASP A 3 12.60 -5.08 3.43
N ILE A 4 11.34 -4.70 3.25
CA ILE A 4 10.67 -4.62 1.95
C ILE A 4 10.22 -3.17 1.76
N ASN A 5 10.83 -2.46 0.81
CA ASN A 5 10.40 -1.12 0.43
C ASN A 5 9.08 -1.22 -0.32
N LEU A 6 8.10 -0.40 0.04
CA LEU A 6 6.75 -0.42 -0.51
C LEU A 6 6.38 0.99 -0.95
N ASP A 7 6.05 1.16 -2.23
CA ASP A 7 5.67 2.43 -2.80
C ASP A 7 4.26 2.34 -3.38
N VAL A 8 3.46 3.38 -3.14
CA VAL A 8 2.10 3.53 -3.68
C VAL A 8 2.04 4.76 -4.56
N PHE A 9 1.50 4.61 -5.76
CA PHE A 9 1.31 5.67 -6.73
C PHE A 9 -0.16 5.82 -7.11
N LEU A 10 -0.53 7.05 -7.44
CA LEU A 10 -1.84 7.43 -7.94
C LEU A 10 -1.67 8.10 -9.30
N LYS A 11 -2.42 7.64 -10.29
CA LYS A 11 -2.51 8.25 -11.62
C LYS A 11 -3.94 8.64 -11.91
N SER A 12 -4.22 9.93 -12.04
CA SER A 12 -5.52 10.39 -12.56
C SER A 12 -5.59 10.26 -14.08
N GLU A 13 -6.78 10.33 -14.65
CA GLU A 13 -6.94 10.22 -16.12
C GLU A 13 -6.27 11.36 -16.90
N LYS A 14 -6.05 12.51 -16.24
CA LYS A 14 -5.42 13.68 -16.85
C LYS A 14 -3.89 13.65 -16.74
N GLU A 15 -3.35 12.77 -15.89
CA GLU A 15 -1.91 12.64 -15.70
C GLU A 15 -1.30 11.67 -16.71
N LYS A 16 -0.11 12.01 -17.21
CA LYS A 16 0.66 11.10 -18.06
C LYS A 16 1.39 10.05 -17.22
N GLU A 17 2.01 10.51 -16.14
CA GLU A 17 2.85 9.71 -15.26
C GLU A 17 2.18 9.51 -13.88
N PRO A 18 2.38 8.35 -13.24
CA PRO A 18 1.87 8.12 -11.89
C PRO A 18 2.61 8.97 -10.84
N PHE A 19 1.88 9.51 -9.87
CA PHE A 19 2.42 10.31 -8.77
C PHE A 19 2.57 9.46 -7.50
N LYS A 20 3.77 9.42 -6.91
CA LYS A 20 4.00 8.67 -5.66
C LYS A 20 3.32 9.38 -4.49
N ILE A 21 2.36 8.70 -3.87
CA ILE A 21 1.57 9.24 -2.75
C ILE A 21 1.98 8.66 -1.39
N SER A 22 2.67 7.51 -1.38
CA SER A 22 3.20 6.91 -0.15
C SER A 22 4.45 6.08 -0.42
N GLY A 23 5.39 6.10 0.52
CA GLY A 23 6.57 5.25 0.57
C GLY A 23 6.79 4.73 1.98
N SER A 24 6.63 3.43 2.18
CA SER A 24 6.69 2.77 3.48
C SER A 24 7.58 1.54 3.43
N ASN A 25 7.57 0.74 4.51
CA ASN A 25 8.35 -0.48 4.58
C ASN A 25 7.66 -1.54 5.44
N PHE A 26 7.65 -2.80 4.97
CA PHE A 26 7.07 -3.92 5.71
C PHE A 26 7.72 -4.12 7.10
N LYS A 27 8.95 -3.65 7.30
CA LYS A 27 9.65 -3.74 8.58
C LYS A 27 8.96 -2.98 9.72
N TYR A 28 8.07 -2.04 9.41
CA TYR A 28 7.30 -1.29 10.41
C TYR A 28 6.15 -2.10 11.04
N MET A 29 5.82 -3.28 10.50
CA MET A 29 4.83 -4.16 11.11
C MET A 29 5.21 -4.55 12.53
N TYR A 30 4.33 -4.24 13.49
CA TYR A 30 4.53 -4.56 14.91
C TYR A 30 4.48 -6.07 15.18
N TRP A 31 3.51 -6.76 14.57
CA TRP A 31 3.37 -8.21 14.62
C TRP A 31 3.99 -8.86 13.38
N ASN A 32 4.86 -9.85 13.58
CA ASN A 32 5.46 -10.58 12.46
C ASN A 32 4.53 -11.69 11.93
N ILE A 33 4.83 -12.20 10.74
CA ILE A 33 4.02 -13.24 10.05
C ILE A 33 3.89 -14.50 10.90
N CYS A 34 4.94 -14.91 11.61
CA CYS A 34 4.91 -16.09 12.47
C CYS A 34 3.95 -15.90 13.67
N GLN A 35 3.91 -14.71 14.27
CA GLN A 35 2.99 -14.38 15.35
C GLN A 35 1.54 -14.32 14.85
N GLN A 36 1.31 -13.72 13.66
CA GLN A 36 -0.02 -13.67 13.04
C GLN A 36 -0.56 -15.09 12.81
N LEU A 37 0.24 -15.98 12.21
CA LEU A 37 -0.16 -17.36 11.97
C LEU A 37 -0.36 -18.14 13.27
N ALA A 38 0.58 -18.04 14.23
CA ALA A 38 0.46 -18.72 15.52
C ALA A 38 -0.84 -18.31 16.24
N HIS A 39 -1.14 -17.01 16.28
CA HIS A 39 -2.36 -16.50 16.89
C HIS A 39 -3.63 -16.95 16.14
N HIS A 40 -3.61 -16.96 14.80
CA HIS A 40 -4.74 -17.46 14.00
C HIS A 40 -5.07 -18.92 14.35
N THR A 41 -4.04 -19.76 14.54
CA THR A 41 -4.23 -21.21 14.78
C THR A 41 -4.37 -21.60 16.26
N VAL A 42 -4.27 -20.66 17.20
CA VAL A 42 -4.15 -20.97 18.64
C VAL A 42 -5.37 -21.70 19.22
N ASN A 43 -6.55 -21.51 18.63
CA ASN A 43 -7.81 -22.11 19.07
C ASN A 43 -8.20 -23.37 18.27
N GLY A 44 -7.29 -23.90 17.43
CA GLY A 44 -7.55 -25.06 16.58
C GLY A 44 -8.09 -24.72 15.19
N CYS A 45 -8.17 -23.44 14.79
CA CYS A 45 -8.43 -23.07 13.40
C CYS A 45 -7.38 -23.70 12.48
N ASN A 46 -7.81 -24.47 11.47
CA ASN A 46 -6.92 -25.09 10.50
C ASN A 46 -6.62 -24.16 9.33
N THR A 47 -5.45 -24.31 8.71
CA THR A 47 -5.08 -23.64 7.45
C THR A 47 -4.97 -24.66 6.32
N LYS A 48 -5.10 -24.18 5.08
CA LYS A 48 -5.01 -24.96 3.85
C LYS A 48 -3.99 -24.36 2.90
N THR A 49 -3.45 -25.18 2.03
CA THR A 49 -2.61 -24.71 0.93
C THR A 49 -3.40 -23.74 0.06
N GLY A 50 -2.81 -22.57 -0.18
CA GLY A 50 -3.44 -21.50 -0.94
C GLY A 50 -4.18 -20.47 -0.09
N ASP A 51 -4.31 -20.67 1.23
CA ASP A 51 -4.84 -19.63 2.12
C ASP A 51 -3.97 -18.37 2.04
N MET A 52 -4.62 -17.21 1.91
CA MET A 52 -3.96 -15.90 1.89
C MET A 52 -4.17 -15.18 3.22
N MET A 53 -3.08 -14.73 3.83
CA MET A 53 -3.12 -13.91 5.04
C MET A 53 -2.52 -12.54 4.74
N ALA A 54 -3.32 -11.50 4.93
CA ALA A 54 -2.89 -10.12 4.75
C ALA A 54 -2.30 -9.55 6.05
N SER A 55 -1.35 -8.63 5.92
CA SER A 55 -0.70 -7.98 7.05
C SER A 55 -1.59 -7.00 7.82
N GLY A 56 -2.63 -6.48 7.16
CA GLY A 56 -3.24 -5.19 7.50
C GLY A 56 -2.52 -4.03 6.79
N THR A 57 -3.10 -2.83 6.87
CA THR A 57 -2.53 -1.60 6.29
C THR A 57 -1.14 -1.31 6.88
N ILE A 58 -0.16 -1.04 6.02
CA ILE A 58 1.23 -0.79 6.43
C ILE A 58 1.49 0.71 6.45
N SER A 59 1.51 1.29 7.65
CA SER A 59 1.85 2.70 7.90
C SER A 59 3.17 2.80 8.64
N GLY A 60 4.09 3.60 8.11
CA GLY A 60 5.35 3.93 8.76
C GLY A 60 5.21 5.12 9.72
N PRO A 61 6.33 5.58 10.31
CA PRO A 61 6.32 6.63 11.34
C PRO A 61 6.12 8.05 10.79
N THR A 62 6.23 8.25 9.48
CA THR A 62 6.12 9.57 8.83
C THR A 62 4.85 9.68 7.99
N LYS A 63 4.33 10.90 7.82
CA LYS A 63 3.05 11.13 7.10
C LYS A 63 3.08 10.61 5.66
N ASP A 64 4.21 10.72 4.98
CA ASP A 64 4.44 10.21 3.62
C ASP A 64 4.61 8.69 3.53
N SER A 65 4.55 7.99 4.68
CA SER A 65 4.62 6.53 4.77
C SER A 65 3.33 5.87 5.25
N TYR A 66 2.24 6.63 5.35
CA TYR A 66 0.92 6.12 5.73
C TYR A 66 0.31 5.27 4.59
N GLY A 67 -0.37 4.18 4.97
CA GLY A 67 -0.80 3.14 4.04
C GLY A 67 -2.20 3.32 3.43
N SER A 68 -2.90 4.42 3.73
CA SER A 68 -4.24 4.67 3.19
C SER A 68 -4.51 6.15 2.91
N MET A 69 -5.42 6.42 1.97
CA MET A 69 -5.93 7.78 1.70
C MET A 69 -6.56 8.41 2.95
N LEU A 70 -7.21 7.59 3.80
CA LEU A 70 -7.81 8.04 5.06
C LEU A 70 -6.76 8.67 5.98
N GLU A 71 -5.60 8.03 6.11
CA GLU A 71 -4.49 8.50 6.94
C GLU A 71 -3.73 9.64 6.26
N LEU A 72 -3.34 9.46 4.99
CA LEU A 72 -2.57 10.43 4.20
C LEU A 72 -3.26 11.80 4.15
N THR A 73 -4.58 11.79 4.01
CA THR A 73 -5.37 13.03 3.90
C THR A 73 -6.00 13.47 5.19
N TRP A 74 -5.77 12.73 6.29
CA TRP A 74 -6.41 12.94 7.58
C TRP A 74 -7.93 13.11 7.45
N ARG A 75 -8.60 12.07 6.94
CA ARG A 75 -10.05 12.06 6.67
C ARG A 75 -10.49 13.17 5.70
N GLY A 76 -9.61 13.58 4.79
CA GLY A 76 -9.85 14.61 3.79
C GLY A 76 -9.65 16.05 4.26
N GLU A 77 -9.16 16.28 5.48
CA GLU A 77 -8.81 17.61 6.00
C GLU A 77 -7.51 18.16 5.38
N SER A 78 -6.62 17.28 4.91
CA SER A 78 -5.36 17.63 4.26
C SER A 78 -5.23 16.93 2.91
N PRO A 79 -5.91 17.41 1.84
CA PRO A 79 -5.88 16.76 0.53
C PRO A 79 -4.46 16.65 -0.06
N ILE A 80 -4.20 15.57 -0.79
CA ILE A 80 -2.98 15.42 -1.59
C ILE A 80 -3.13 16.28 -2.85
N LYS A 81 -2.11 17.09 -3.16
CA LYS A 81 -2.01 17.84 -4.42
C LYS A 81 -1.24 17.03 -5.46
N LEU A 82 -1.89 16.77 -6.60
CA LEU A 82 -1.28 16.12 -7.75
C LEU A 82 -0.51 17.12 -8.62
N PRO A 83 0.45 16.68 -9.46
CA PRO A 83 1.27 17.56 -10.29
C PRO A 83 0.46 18.47 -11.23
N ASN A 84 -0.66 18.01 -11.76
CA ASN A 84 -1.58 18.77 -12.61
C ASN A 84 -2.49 19.77 -11.84
N GLY A 85 -2.32 19.90 -10.52
CA GLY A 85 -3.09 20.80 -9.67
C GLY A 85 -4.42 20.22 -9.18
N GLU A 86 -4.77 18.99 -9.55
CA GLU A 86 -5.91 18.30 -8.96
C GLU A 86 -5.64 17.94 -7.50
N GLU A 87 -6.68 17.87 -6.68
CA GLU A 87 -6.59 17.41 -5.30
C GLU A 87 -7.28 16.06 -5.11
N ARG A 88 -6.80 15.29 -4.13
CA ARG A 88 -7.41 14.02 -3.71
C ARG A 88 -7.55 13.95 -2.20
N LYS A 89 -8.79 13.75 -1.76
CA LYS A 89 -9.15 13.35 -0.38
C LYS A 89 -9.29 11.84 -0.29
N PHE A 90 -9.99 11.28 -1.26
CA PHE A 90 -10.13 9.86 -1.51
C PHE A 90 -9.92 9.61 -3.01
N ILE A 91 -10.02 8.35 -3.41
CA ILE A 91 -9.89 7.93 -4.81
C ILE A 91 -11.15 8.36 -5.56
N ASN A 92 -10.98 8.88 -6.77
CA ASN A 92 -12.07 9.25 -7.68
C ASN A 92 -12.22 8.21 -8.80
N ASP A 93 -13.36 8.21 -9.48
CA ASP A 93 -13.54 7.45 -10.71
C ASP A 93 -12.46 7.82 -11.73
N GLY A 94 -11.94 6.81 -12.44
CA GLY A 94 -10.88 6.97 -13.42
C GLY A 94 -9.46 6.94 -12.85
N ASP A 95 -9.28 7.12 -11.53
CA ASP A 95 -7.97 7.00 -10.90
C ASP A 95 -7.44 5.56 -10.99
N THR A 96 -6.14 5.42 -11.20
CA THR A 96 -5.43 4.14 -11.13
C THR A 96 -4.46 4.16 -9.95
N LEU A 97 -4.60 3.18 -9.05
CA LEU A 97 -3.68 2.96 -7.93
C LEU A 97 -2.68 1.88 -8.34
N ILE A 98 -1.42 2.09 -7.99
CA ILE A 98 -0.31 1.21 -8.33
C ILE A 98 0.52 0.99 -7.07
N ILE A 99 0.80 -0.27 -6.71
CA ILE A 99 1.66 -0.62 -5.58
C ILE A 99 2.83 -1.44 -6.08
N ASN A 100 4.03 -1.03 -5.68
CA ASN A 100 5.29 -1.71 -6.01
C ASN A 100 6.03 -2.08 -4.73
N GLY A 101 6.72 -3.21 -4.75
CA GLY A 101 7.49 -3.70 -3.61
C GLY A 101 8.82 -4.30 -4.00
N TYR A 102 9.89 -4.01 -3.24
CA TYR A 102 11.20 -4.64 -3.44
C TYR A 102 12.08 -4.70 -2.19
N CYS A 103 12.87 -5.77 -2.10
CA CYS A 103 14.02 -5.86 -1.20
C CYS A 103 15.28 -5.39 -1.94
N GLN A 104 16.10 -4.56 -1.29
CA GLN A 104 17.37 -4.08 -1.85
C GLN A 104 18.53 -4.97 -1.38
N GLY A 105 19.25 -5.57 -2.33
CA GLY A 105 20.53 -6.26 -2.08
C GLY A 105 21.73 -5.41 -2.51
N GLN A 106 22.93 -5.94 -2.34
CA GLN A 106 24.16 -5.32 -2.84
C GLN A 106 24.25 -5.49 -4.36
N GLY A 107 23.89 -4.45 -5.12
CA GLY A 107 23.91 -4.47 -6.60
C GLY A 107 22.75 -5.19 -7.29
N TYR A 108 21.73 -5.64 -6.54
CA TYR A 108 20.53 -6.29 -7.11
C TYR A 108 19.26 -5.94 -6.32
N LYS A 109 18.09 -6.20 -6.92
CA LYS A 109 16.77 -6.10 -6.26
C LYS A 109 16.00 -7.41 -6.39
N VAL A 110 15.24 -7.75 -5.36
CA VAL A 110 14.19 -8.80 -5.43
C VAL A 110 12.85 -8.08 -5.39
N GLY A 111 12.18 -8.01 -6.54
CA GLY A 111 10.93 -7.27 -6.70
C GLY A 111 9.71 -8.17 -6.67
N PHE A 112 8.57 -7.61 -6.25
CA PHE A 112 7.26 -8.25 -6.29
C PHE A 112 6.50 -8.00 -7.61
N GLY A 113 7.06 -7.19 -8.50
CA GLY A 113 6.35 -6.65 -9.65
C GLY A 113 5.39 -5.53 -9.25
N GLU A 114 4.38 -5.33 -10.09
CA GLU A 114 3.36 -4.30 -9.93
C GLU A 114 2.00 -4.95 -9.61
N VAL A 115 1.25 -4.34 -8.69
CA VAL A 115 -0.20 -4.54 -8.59
C VAL A 115 -0.91 -3.21 -8.83
N ALA A 116 -1.77 -3.18 -9.86
CA ALA A 116 -2.46 -1.97 -10.28
C ALA A 116 -3.96 -2.20 -10.45
N GLY A 117 -4.76 -1.16 -10.19
CA GLY A 117 -6.21 -1.20 -10.38
C GLY A 117 -6.77 0.18 -10.71
N LYS A 118 -7.58 0.27 -11.77
CA LYS A 118 -8.33 1.47 -12.17
C LYS A 118 -9.72 1.44 -11.56
N ILE A 119 -10.15 2.55 -10.95
CA ILE A 119 -11.50 2.71 -10.43
C ILE A 119 -12.44 3.03 -11.58
N LEU A 120 -13.52 2.25 -11.68
CA LEU A 120 -14.61 2.49 -12.61
C LEU A 120 -15.79 3.12 -11.87
N PRO A 121 -16.62 3.93 -12.55
CA PRO A 121 -17.85 4.45 -11.99
C PRO A 121 -18.77 3.35 -11.46
N ALA A 122 -19.55 3.70 -10.44
CA ALA A 122 -20.62 2.84 -9.93
C ALA A 122 -21.67 2.55 -11.04
N LYS A 123 -22.36 1.42 -10.90
CA LYS A 123 -23.44 1.01 -11.82
C LYS A 123 -24.77 1.66 -11.50
#